data_AF-A0A0V0GYC3-F1
#
_entry.id   AF-A0A0V0GYC3-F1
#
_cell.length_a   1.000
_cell.length_b   1.000
_cell.length_c   1.000
_cell.angle_alpha   90.00
_cell.angle_beta   90.00
_cell.angle_gamma   90.00
#
_symmetry.space_group_name_H-M   'P 1'
#
loop_
_entity.id
_entity.type
_entity.pdbx_description
1 polymer ?
#
loop_
_entity_poly.entity_id
_entity_poly.type
_entity_poly.pdbx_seq_one_letter_code
_entity_poly.pdbx_strand_id
1 'polypeptide(L)'
;MEAFSAAQHYCMLSTCRRKYLLDYFADEYAHDDCGNCDICTSSMKEKDLSREAFLLMACIQSCGGCWGLNLPIGILRGSRVSYH
;
A
#
# COMPACT_ATOMS: atom_id res chain seq x y z
N MET A 1 -3.40 -13.67 17.35
CA MET A 1 -3.85 -12.94 16.14
C MET A 1 -2.77 -11.96 15.68
N GLU A 2 -2.08 -11.31 16.62
CA GLU A 2 -0.93 -10.41 16.41
C GLU A 2 0.15 -10.89 15.43
N ALA A 3 0.71 -12.10 15.61
CA ALA A 3 1.84 -12.55 14.79
C ALA A 3 1.53 -12.67 13.29
N PHE A 4 0.30 -13.07 12.93
CA PHE A 4 -0.12 -13.14 11.53
C PHE A 4 -0.22 -11.73 10.91
N SER A 5 -0.85 -10.80 11.63
CA SER A 5 -0.93 -9.39 11.23
C SER A 5 0.47 -8.77 11.05
N ALA A 6 1.38 -9.05 11.98
CA ALA A 6 2.76 -8.56 11.92
C ALA A 6 3.52 -9.11 10.70
N ALA A 7 3.30 -10.38 10.34
CA ALA A 7 3.88 -10.98 9.14
C ALA A 7 3.28 -10.40 7.85
N GLN A 8 1.97 -10.13 7.81
CA GLN A 8 1.34 -9.45 6.68
C GLN A 8 1.90 -8.05 6.50
N HIS A 9 2.05 -7.30 7.59
CA HIS A 9 2.61 -5.96 7.56
C HIS A 9 4.07 -5.96 7.09
N TYR A 10 4.89 -6.90 7.58
CA TYR A 10 6.27 -7.09 7.11
C TYR A 10 6.37 -7.20 5.58
N CYS A 11 5.46 -7.95 4.95
CA CYS A 11 5.45 -8.11 3.49
C CYS A 11 5.14 -6.80 2.75
N MET A 12 4.36 -5.90 3.35
CA MET A 12 3.87 -4.66 2.73
C MET A 12 4.70 -3.41 3.08
N LEU A 13 5.80 -3.57 3.82
CA LEU A 13 6.65 -2.44 4.22
C LEU A 13 7.16 -1.64 3.02
N SER A 14 7.22 -0.32 3.19
CA SER A 14 7.95 0.63 2.34
C SER A 14 9.22 1.16 3.02
N THR A 15 9.56 0.63 4.20
CA THR A 15 10.70 1.02 5.04
C THR A 15 11.62 -0.18 5.29
N CYS A 16 12.81 0.04 5.87
CA CYS A 16 13.81 -1.01 6.06
C CYS A 16 13.24 -2.28 6.74
N ARG A 17 13.30 -3.42 6.05
CA ARG A 17 12.82 -4.72 6.56
C ARG A 17 13.58 -5.18 7.80
N ARG A 18 14.89 -4.92 7.86
CA ARG A 18 15.73 -5.32 9.00
C ARG A 18 15.33 -4.56 10.27
N LYS A 19 15.12 -3.25 10.16
CA LYS A 19 14.68 -2.42 11.28
C LYS A 19 13.38 -2.96 11.87
N TYR A 20 12.37 -3.19 11.03
CA TYR A 20 11.09 -3.74 11.47
C TYR A 20 11.21 -5.10 12.18
N LEU A 21 12.02 -6.02 11.64
CA LEU A 21 12.22 -7.34 12.26
C LEU A 21 12.87 -7.23 13.63
N LEU A 22 13.91 -6.40 13.77
CA LEU A 22 14.61 -6.21 15.03
C LEU A 22 13.67 -5.55 16.06
N ASP A 23 12.97 -4.47 15.68
CA ASP A 23 12.01 -3.78 16.54
C ASP A 23 10.89 -4.73 17.04
N TYR A 24 10.39 -5.61 16.16
CA TYR A 24 9.35 -6.60 16.51
C TYR A 24 9.81 -7.61 17.58
N PHE A 25 11.09 -8.00 17.57
CA PHE A 25 11.65 -8.96 18.53
C PHE A 25 12.33 -8.28 19.74
N ALA A 26 12.09 -6.98 19.93
CA ALA A 26 12.67 -6.16 21.00
C ALA A 26 14.20 -6.02 20.96
N ASP A 27 14.79 -6.15 19.77
CA ASP A 27 16.15 -5.72 19.48
C ASP A 27 16.08 -4.33 18.83
N GLU A 28 16.52 -3.28 19.51
CA GLU A 28 16.46 -1.94 18.92
C GLU A 28 17.51 -1.77 17.82
N TYR A 29 17.07 -1.36 16.62
CA TYR A 29 17.97 -1.00 15.54
C TYR A 29 18.09 0.52 15.39
N ALA A 30 19.23 1.05 15.83
CA ALA A 30 19.50 2.49 15.86
C ALA A 30 19.54 3.16 14.47
N HIS A 31 19.67 2.37 13.39
CA HIS A 31 19.73 2.90 12.03
C HIS A 31 18.37 2.81 11.34
N ASP A 32 18.10 3.75 10.43
CA ASP A 32 16.89 3.73 9.60
C ASP A 32 17.06 2.88 8.34
N ASP A 33 18.30 2.59 7.95
CA ASP A 33 18.67 1.84 6.77
C ASP A 33 19.73 0.78 7.12
N CYS A 34 19.55 -0.44 6.61
CA CYS A 34 20.47 -1.55 6.80
C CYS A 34 21.41 -1.80 5.61
N GLY A 35 21.21 -1.11 4.48
CA GLY A 35 21.97 -1.22 3.24
C GLY A 35 21.87 -2.56 2.50
N ASN A 36 21.03 -3.50 2.96
CA ASN A 36 21.08 -4.89 2.52
C ASN A 36 19.72 -5.59 2.36
N CYS A 37 18.59 -4.91 2.61
CA CYS A 37 17.27 -5.44 2.24
C CYS A 37 16.81 -4.85 0.90
N ASP A 38 15.87 -5.51 0.24
CA ASP A 38 15.28 -5.12 -1.04
C ASP A 38 14.77 -3.67 -1.04
N ILE A 39 14.16 -3.20 0.04
CA ILE A 39 13.70 -1.80 0.13
C ILE A 39 14.88 -0.83 0.11
N CYS A 40 15.91 -1.10 0.91
CA CYS A 40 17.11 -0.27 1.04
C CYS A 40 18.01 -0.27 -0.21
N THR A 41 18.08 -1.40 -0.92
CA THR A 41 18.91 -1.52 -2.13
C THR A 41 18.16 -1.13 -3.40
N SER A 42 16.82 -1.07 -3.35
CA SER A 42 16.02 -0.63 -4.47
C SER A 42 16.08 0.89 -4.67
N SER A 43 16.12 1.33 -5.92
CA SER A 43 15.91 2.74 -6.28
C SER A 43 14.41 3.06 -6.39
N MET A 44 13.62 2.73 -5.37
CA MET A 44 12.19 3.06 -5.37
C MET A 44 12.04 4.58 -5.37
N LYS A 45 11.31 5.10 -6.36
CA LYS A 45 10.99 6.53 -6.45
C LYS A 45 9.57 6.74 -5.98
N GLU A 46 9.41 7.57 -4.96
CA GLU A 46 8.10 8.07 -4.58
C GLU A 46 7.48 8.80 -5.79
N LYS A 47 6.19 8.54 -6.03
CA LYS A 47 5.45 9.18 -7.11
C LYS A 47 4.22 9.82 -6.50
N ASP A 48 4.06 11.11 -6.77
CA ASP A 48 2.82 11.82 -6.46
C ASP A 48 1.68 11.25 -7.31
N LEU A 49 0.71 10.65 -6.63
CA LEU A 49 -0.53 10.11 -7.19
C LEU A 49 -1.77 10.83 -6.64
N SER A 50 -1.61 12.07 -6.14
CA SER A 50 -2.68 12.85 -5.53
C SER A 50 -3.87 13.03 -6.47
N ARG A 51 -3.59 13.21 -7.76
CA ARG A 51 -4.63 13.35 -8.80
C ARG A 51 -5.42 12.06 -8.97
N GLU A 52 -4.74 10.93 -9.11
CA GLU A 52 -5.35 9.61 -9.25
C GLU A 52 -6.18 9.25 -8.01
N ALA A 53 -5.65 9.53 -6.82
CA ALA A 53 -6.37 9.36 -5.56
C ALA A 53 -7.64 10.23 -5.50
N PHE A 54 -7.55 11.50 -5.88
CA PHE A 54 -8.70 12.40 -5.95
C PHE A 54 -9.77 11.88 -6.90
N LEU A 55 -9.38 11.46 -8.11
CA LEU A 55 -10.31 10.90 -9.11
C LEU A 55 -11.01 9.64 -8.60
N LEU A 56 -10.27 8.75 -7.92
CA LEU A 56 -10.83 7.55 -7.30
C LEU A 56 -11.86 7.88 -6.23
N MET A 57 -11.51 8.79 -5.31
CA MET A 57 -12.42 9.22 -4.24
C MET A 57 -13.66 9.94 -4.79
N ALA A 58 -13.49 10.81 -5.77
CA ALA A 58 -14.60 11.48 -6.46
C ALA A 58 -15.52 10.48 -7.19
N CYS A 59 -14.95 9.45 -7.81
CA CYS A 59 -15.71 8.39 -8.46
C CYS A 59 -16.51 7.56 -7.45
N ILE A 60 -15.88 7.14 -6.34
CA ILE A 60 -16.55 6.42 -5.25
C ILE A 60 -17.74 7.22 -4.71
N GLN A 61 -17.52 8.52 -4.45
CA GLN A 61 -18.57 9.43 -3.98
C GLN A 61 -19.71 9.55 -5.00
N SER A 62 -19.38 9.66 -6.30
CA SER A 62 -20.38 9.78 -7.38
C SER A 62 -21.19 8.49 -7.59
N CYS A 63 -20.63 7.33 -7.24
CA CYS A 63 -21.29 6.03 -7.36
C CYS A 63 -22.24 5.70 -6.19
N GLY A 64 -22.36 6.56 -5.18
CA GLY A 64 -23.27 6.35 -4.05
C GLY A 64 -22.81 5.32 -3.01
N GLY A 65 -21.57 4.82 -3.08
CA GLY A 65 -20.89 4.21 -1.94
C GLY A 65 -21.18 2.73 -1.58
N CYS A 66 -21.90 1.96 -2.39
CA CYS A 66 -22.28 0.58 -2.04
C CYS A 66 -21.69 -0.50 -2.97
N TRP A 67 -20.41 -0.37 -3.35
CA TRP A 67 -19.79 -1.23 -4.36
C TRP A 67 -18.37 -1.65 -3.98
N GLY A 68 -17.91 -2.80 -4.47
CA GLY A 68 -16.50 -3.18 -4.39
C GLY A 68 -15.64 -2.30 -5.30
N LEU A 69 -14.32 -2.24 -5.03
CA LEU A 69 -13.36 -1.39 -5.76
C LEU A 69 -13.35 -1.61 -7.29
N ASN A 70 -13.79 -2.77 -7.76
CA ASN A 70 -13.84 -3.09 -9.19
C ASN A 70 -14.73 -2.12 -9.99
N LEU A 71 -15.84 -1.63 -9.42
CA LEU A 71 -16.73 -0.70 -10.11
C LEU A 71 -16.06 0.67 -10.36
N PRO A 72 -15.61 1.43 -9.34
CA PRO A 72 -14.98 2.73 -9.56
C PRO A 72 -13.70 2.62 -10.39
N ILE A 73 -12.90 1.55 -10.22
CA ILE A 73 -11.73 1.29 -11.09
C ILE A 73 -12.16 1.05 -12.53
N GLY A 74 -13.23 0.29 -12.75
CA GLY A 74 -13.81 0.05 -14.07
C GLY A 74 -14.23 1.34 -14.76
N ILE A 75 -14.96 2.21 -14.04
CA ILE A 75 -15.42 3.51 -14.53
C ILE A 75 -14.23 4.39 -14.93
N LEU A 76 -13.23 4.55 -14.05
CA LEU A 76 -12.05 5.37 -14.32
C LEU A 76 -11.21 4.84 -15.50
N ARG A 77 -11.26 3.53 -15.76
CA ARG A 77 -10.59 2.89 -16.90
C ARG A 77 -11.44 2.89 -18.19
N GLY A 78 -12.65 3.45 -18.17
CA GLY A 78 -13.55 3.48 -19.32
C GLY A 78 -14.17 2.12 -19.66
N SER A 79 -14.28 1.24 -18.68
CA SER A 79 -14.92 -0.08 -18.84
C SER A 79 -16.37 0.07 -19.27
N ARG A 80 -16.80 -0.78 -20.21
CA ARG A 80 -18.20 -0.90 -20.66
C ARG A 80 -18.93 -2.09 -20.02
N VAL A 81 -18.32 -2.71 -19.00
CA VAL A 81 -18.93 -3.81 -18.26
C VAL A 81 -20.18 -3.28 -17.57
N SER A 82 -21.32 -3.90 -17.87
CA SER A 82 -22.57 -3.66 -17.16
C SER A 82 -22.53 -4.45 -15.86
N TYR A 83 -22.39 -3.76 -14.73
CA TYR A 83 -22.47 -4.36 -13.41
C TYR A 83 -23.97 -4.45 -13.05
N HIS A 84 -24.59 -5.56 -13.46
CA HIS A 84 -25.96 -5.92 -13.05
C HIS A 84 -25.97 -6.52 -11.64
#